data_AF-A0A1S1LU81-F1
#
_entry.id   AF-A0A1S1LU81-F1
#
_cell.length_a   1.000
_cell.length_b   1.000
_cell.length_c   1.000
_cell.angle_alpha   90.00
_cell.angle_beta   90.00
_cell.angle_gamma   90.00
#
_symmetry.space_group_name_H-M   'P 1'
#
loop_
_entity.id
_entity.type
_entity.pdbx_description
1 polymer ?
#
loop_
_entity_poly.entity_id
_entity_poly.type
_entity_poly.pdbx_seq_one_letter_code
_entity_poly.pdbx_strand_id
1 'polypeptide(L)'
;MIREACDSHLTWASTGSDVKMRVTSIIPGTLGMKMTVHVLDADGNAIPSLPPPPPQLHDALRFLRMAGTGEVLYDAYRNMFLALETVLHHLHPHQRGGESDWFKAALRHVEPVASADILAPENETDPVDWAYRNIYSDMRSGLMHAKHLYHLPGDETRRADMERSFESLWRYTSKLVSSALGARFDSGHFVATAWKGVAKKVCETFELLATNDTDELPAKGGVFASPESDVVKLDSGSMSYPADYLGVIDGVCDGRTIRALGPITRVGARNEQGEATTFVAFDPNLVIGDSVGEFQIRIGWRYTNPASIRSHFPM
;
A
#
# COMPACT_ATOMS: atom_id res chain seq x y z
N MET A 1 14.19 -20.12 -4.66
CA MET A 1 12.93 -19.48 -4.24
C MET A 1 13.15 -17.97 -4.30
N ILE A 2 12.69 -17.32 -5.38
CA ILE A 2 12.66 -15.85 -5.43
C ILE A 2 11.50 -15.46 -4.50
N ARG A 3 11.81 -14.85 -3.36
CA ARG A 3 10.80 -14.57 -2.32
C ARG A 3 9.84 -13.45 -2.71
N GLU A 4 10.25 -12.53 -3.58
CA GLU A 4 9.38 -11.47 -4.12
C GLU A 4 9.85 -11.13 -5.54
N ALA A 5 9.14 -11.64 -6.55
CA ALA A 5 9.34 -11.18 -7.91
C ALA A 5 8.66 -9.82 -8.10
N CYS A 6 9.24 -8.93 -8.93
CA CYS A 6 8.69 -7.61 -9.23
C CYS A 6 7.20 -7.68 -9.60
N ASP A 7 6.46 -6.57 -9.43
CA ASP A 7 5.01 -6.52 -9.71
C ASP A 7 4.64 -7.02 -11.11
N SER A 8 5.57 -6.98 -12.07
CA SER A 8 5.47 -7.68 -13.35
C SER A 8 6.62 -8.68 -13.50
N HIS A 9 6.31 -9.96 -13.72
CA HIS A 9 7.33 -11.00 -13.90
C HIS A 9 6.82 -12.24 -14.64
N LEU A 10 7.74 -12.99 -15.23
CA LEU A 10 7.53 -14.33 -15.77
C LEU A 10 8.17 -15.36 -14.83
N THR A 11 7.41 -16.36 -14.41
CA THR A 11 7.89 -17.49 -13.60
C THR A 11 7.60 -18.80 -14.30
N TRP A 12 8.42 -19.81 -14.01
CA TRP A 12 8.15 -21.17 -14.45
C TRP A 12 8.56 -22.17 -13.37
N ALA A 13 7.83 -23.28 -13.31
CA ALA A 13 8.12 -24.41 -12.45
C ALA A 13 8.06 -25.69 -13.27
N SER A 14 9.05 -26.58 -13.10
CA SER A 14 9.08 -27.88 -13.76
C SER A 14 8.63 -28.98 -12.80
N THR A 15 7.80 -29.90 -13.31
CA THR A 15 7.45 -31.15 -12.64
C THR A 15 7.77 -32.29 -13.61
N GLY A 16 8.98 -32.85 -13.50
CA GLY A 16 9.51 -33.76 -14.52
C GLY A 16 9.79 -33.03 -15.84
N SER A 17 9.23 -33.52 -16.94
CA SER A 17 9.34 -32.89 -18.27
C SER A 17 8.29 -31.80 -18.54
N ASP A 18 7.29 -31.68 -17.68
CA ASP A 18 6.22 -30.69 -17.81
C ASP A 18 6.61 -29.38 -17.12
N VAL A 19 6.34 -28.26 -17.79
CA VAL A 19 6.61 -26.91 -17.30
C VAL A 19 5.29 -26.15 -17.21
N LYS A 20 5.05 -25.58 -16.04
CA LYS A 20 4.01 -24.57 -15.83
C LYS A 20 4.64 -23.19 -15.90
N MET A 21 4.14 -22.34 -16.78
CA MET A 21 4.64 -20.98 -16.96
C MET A 21 3.57 -19.97 -16.58
N ARG A 22 3.95 -18.92 -15.84
CA ARG A 22 3.03 -17.87 -15.39
C ARG A 22 3.60 -16.48 -15.60
N VAL A 23 2.86 -15.65 -16.33
CA VAL A 23 3.04 -14.20 -16.35
C VAL A 23 2.22 -13.60 -15.23
N THR A 24 2.83 -12.76 -14.40
CA THR A 24 2.14 -12.00 -13.35
C THR A 24 2.28 -10.51 -13.63
N SER A 25 1.18 -9.77 -13.48
CA SER A 25 1.15 -8.29 -13.47
C SER A 25 0.26 -7.81 -12.32
N ILE A 26 0.84 -7.13 -11.34
CA ILE A 26 0.13 -6.55 -10.21
C ILE A 26 0.17 -5.03 -10.34
N ILE A 27 -1.01 -4.42 -10.45
CA ILE A 27 -1.14 -2.97 -10.52
C ILE A 27 -1.20 -2.42 -9.10
N PRO A 28 -0.25 -1.57 -8.66
CA PRO A 28 -0.44 -0.78 -7.45
C PRO A 28 -1.39 0.39 -7.75
N GLY A 29 -2.38 0.64 -6.89
CA GLY A 29 -3.32 1.74 -7.11
C GLY A 29 -4.00 2.27 -5.86
N THR A 30 -4.25 3.57 -5.84
CA THR A 30 -5.01 4.27 -4.80
C THR A 30 -6.46 4.46 -5.23
N LEU A 31 -7.42 4.44 -4.30
CA LEU A 31 -8.79 4.92 -4.51
C LEU A 31 -8.94 6.24 -3.75
N GLY A 32 -9.09 7.34 -4.49
CA GLY A 32 -9.39 8.64 -3.91
C GLY A 32 -10.89 8.79 -3.69
N MET A 33 -11.33 8.92 -2.44
CA MET A 33 -12.70 9.33 -2.12
C MET A 33 -12.68 10.80 -1.70
N LYS A 34 -13.31 11.67 -2.47
CA LYS A 34 -13.46 13.09 -2.11
C LYS A 34 -14.78 13.27 -1.37
N MET A 35 -14.70 13.36 -0.03
CA MET A 35 -15.85 13.70 0.81
C MET A 35 -15.79 15.19 1.15
N THR A 36 -16.82 15.94 0.76
CA THR A 36 -16.96 17.36 1.14
C THR A 36 -17.99 17.44 2.26
N VAL A 37 -17.55 17.85 3.46
CA VAL A 37 -18.44 18.11 4.59
C VAL A 37 -18.84 19.58 4.58
N HIS A 38 -20.14 19.85 4.60
CA HIS A 38 -20.69 21.18 4.80
C HIS A 38 -21.21 21.29 6.24
N VAL A 39 -20.71 22.25 7.00
CA VAL A 39 -21.31 22.61 8.30
C VAL A 39 -22.39 23.63 8.02
N LEU A 40 -23.61 23.38 8.50
CA LEU A 40 -24.73 24.31 8.36
C LEU A 40 -24.91 25.10 9.66
N ASP A 41 -25.27 26.38 9.56
CA ASP A 41 -25.74 27.18 10.69
C ASP A 41 -27.19 26.80 11.06
N ALA A 42 -27.72 27.42 12.13
CA ALA A 42 -29.08 27.18 12.60
C ALA A 42 -30.17 27.52 11.56
N ASP A 43 -29.83 28.36 10.57
CA ASP A 43 -30.72 28.80 9.49
C ASP A 43 -30.53 27.96 8.20
N GLY A 44 -29.67 26.93 8.25
CA GLY A 44 -29.42 26.01 7.14
C GLY A 44 -28.41 26.51 6.11
N ASN A 45 -27.71 27.60 6.37
CA ASN A 45 -26.67 28.12 5.47
C ASN A 45 -25.32 27.45 5.75
N ALA A 46 -24.55 27.18 4.70
CA ALA A 46 -23.22 26.62 4.85
C ALA A 46 -22.26 27.63 5.50
N ILE A 47 -21.66 27.24 6.63
CA ILE A 47 -20.57 27.97 7.26
C ILE A 47 -19.31 27.74 6.40
N PRO A 48 -18.65 28.79 5.90
CA PRO A 48 -17.41 28.66 5.14
C PRO A 48 -16.34 28.01 6.03
N SER A 49 -15.82 26.86 5.61
CA SER A 49 -14.63 26.31 6.26
C SER A 49 -13.43 27.21 5.94
N LEU A 50 -12.67 27.59 6.98
CA LEU A 50 -11.40 28.27 6.77
C LEU A 50 -10.53 27.38 5.87
N PRO A 51 -9.91 27.92 4.80
CA PRO A 51 -8.97 27.15 4.01
C PRO A 51 -7.84 26.70 4.95
N PRO A 52 -7.40 25.43 4.87
CA PRO A 52 -6.29 24.99 5.71
C PRO A 52 -5.05 25.83 5.42
N PRO A 53 -4.15 25.96 6.40
CA PRO A 53 -2.92 26.71 6.21
C PRO A 53 -2.16 26.18 4.98
N PRO A 54 -1.45 27.06 4.25
CA PRO A 54 -0.64 26.62 3.13
C PRO A 54 0.41 25.61 3.62
N PRO A 55 0.72 24.57 2.82
CA PRO A 55 1.66 23.54 3.22
C PRO A 55 3.04 24.14 3.51
N GLN A 56 3.55 23.90 4.72
CA GLN A 56 4.88 24.32 5.15
C GLN A 56 5.87 23.16 5.01
N LEU A 57 7.04 23.43 4.42
CA LEU A 57 8.12 22.47 4.39
C LEU A 57 8.70 22.29 5.80
N HIS A 58 8.76 21.04 6.27
CA HIS A 58 9.26 20.70 7.60
C HIS A 58 9.85 19.29 7.61
N ASP A 59 10.87 19.05 8.44
CA ASP A 59 11.59 17.75 8.48
C ASP A 59 10.69 16.57 8.89
N ALA A 60 9.63 16.85 9.66
CA ALA A 60 8.61 15.85 9.99
C ALA A 60 8.00 15.19 8.72
N LEU A 61 7.85 15.94 7.62
CA LEU A 61 7.34 15.41 6.35
C LEU A 61 8.31 14.41 5.71
N ARG A 62 9.62 14.62 5.86
CA ARG A 62 10.64 13.69 5.37
C ARG A 62 10.58 12.37 6.14
N PHE A 63 10.48 12.44 7.46
CA PHE A 63 10.35 11.26 8.31
C PHE A 63 9.05 10.49 8.06
N LEU A 64 7.92 11.20 7.89
CA LEU A 64 6.65 10.60 7.48
C LEU A 64 6.75 9.85 6.15
N ARG A 65 7.40 10.46 5.15
CA ARG A 65 7.64 9.82 3.85
C ARG A 65 8.47 8.54 4.00
N MET A 66 9.57 8.61 4.75
CA MET A 66 10.46 7.46 4.98
C MET A 66 9.74 6.33 5.73
N ALA A 67 8.89 6.67 6.70
CA ALA A 67 8.04 5.69 7.39
C ALA A 67 7.03 5.04 6.43
N GLY A 68 6.40 5.82 5.55
CA GLY A 68 5.42 5.32 4.59
C GLY A 68 6.01 4.44 3.47
N THR A 69 7.29 4.61 3.15
CA THR A 69 8.00 3.82 2.13
C THR A 69 8.98 2.79 2.71
N GLY A 70 9.00 2.59 4.03
CA GLY A 70 9.93 1.67 4.69
C GLY A 70 9.55 0.21 4.43
N GLU A 71 10.52 -0.58 3.98
CA GLU A 71 10.34 -2.03 3.75
C GLU A 71 10.51 -2.86 5.03
N VAL A 72 11.13 -2.28 6.07
CA VAL A 72 11.37 -2.91 7.37
C VAL A 72 10.53 -2.23 8.45
N LEU A 73 9.62 -2.96 9.10
CA LEU A 73 8.63 -2.42 10.05
C LEU A 73 9.28 -1.64 11.19
N TYR A 74 10.36 -2.20 11.76
CA TYR A 74 11.10 -1.61 12.86
C TYR A 74 11.78 -0.28 12.46
N ASP A 75 12.27 -0.18 11.22
CA ASP A 75 12.83 1.07 10.68
C ASP A 75 11.75 2.08 10.29
N ALA A 76 10.62 1.60 9.77
CA ALA A 76 9.46 2.43 9.48
C ALA A 76 8.89 3.06 10.76
N TYR A 77 8.78 2.26 11.82
CA TYR A 77 8.38 2.72 13.16
C TYR A 77 9.32 3.79 13.69
N ARG A 78 10.64 3.55 13.62
CA ARG A 78 11.65 4.53 14.01
C ARG A 78 11.47 5.86 13.29
N ASN A 79 11.27 5.84 11.98
CA ASN A 79 11.03 7.06 11.20
C ASN A 79 9.74 7.75 11.62
N MET A 80 8.67 7.02 11.91
CA MET A 80 7.43 7.63 12.38
C MET A 80 7.56 8.27 13.76
N PHE A 81 8.30 7.64 14.68
CA PHE A 81 8.59 8.26 15.97
C PHE A 81 9.38 9.57 15.78
N LEU A 82 10.37 9.59 14.88
CA LEU A 82 11.10 10.83 14.57
C LEU A 82 10.19 11.90 13.99
N ALA A 83 9.21 11.54 13.15
CA ALA A 83 8.20 12.48 12.68
C ALA A 83 7.38 13.07 13.84
N LEU A 84 6.92 12.24 14.77
CA LEU A 84 6.20 12.67 15.98
C LEU A 84 7.06 13.62 16.81
N GLU A 85 8.29 13.21 17.15
CA GLU A 85 9.20 14.00 17.98
C GLU A 85 9.48 15.36 17.35
N THR A 86 9.72 15.40 16.04
CA THR A 86 9.99 16.65 15.32
C THR A 86 8.77 17.57 15.32
N VAL A 87 7.55 17.06 15.08
CA VAL A 87 6.35 17.91 15.09
C VAL A 87 5.98 18.36 16.52
N LEU A 88 6.18 17.52 17.53
CA LEU A 88 6.00 17.89 18.93
C LEU A 88 7.00 18.96 19.34
N HIS A 89 8.27 18.85 18.94
CA HIS A 89 9.26 19.89 19.21
C HIS A 89 8.93 21.20 18.50
N HIS A 90 8.38 21.15 17.29
CA HIS A 90 7.91 22.36 16.60
C HIS A 90 6.76 23.06 17.36
N LEU A 91 5.80 22.29 17.88
CA LEU A 91 4.63 22.82 18.59
C LEU A 91 4.93 23.18 20.06
N HIS A 92 5.82 22.43 20.69
CA HIS A 92 6.22 22.60 22.09
C HIS A 92 7.75 22.37 22.21
N PRO A 93 8.57 23.40 21.93
CA PRO A 93 10.03 23.25 21.89
C PRO A 93 10.61 22.74 23.21
N HIS A 94 11.46 21.73 23.12
CA HIS A 94 12.25 21.25 24.26
C HIS A 94 13.34 22.29 24.57
N GLN A 95 13.27 22.90 25.76
CA GLN A 95 14.25 23.91 26.17
C GLN A 95 15.32 23.33 27.10
N ARG A 96 14.91 22.94 28.32
CA ARG A 96 15.76 22.36 29.39
C ARG A 96 14.92 21.45 30.28
N GLY A 97 15.51 20.38 30.81
CA GLY A 97 14.83 19.42 31.70
C GLY A 97 14.81 18.00 31.13
N GLY A 98 14.13 17.09 31.83
CA GLY A 98 14.02 15.69 31.44
C GLY A 98 13.20 15.52 30.15
N GLU A 99 13.70 14.70 29.23
CA GLU A 99 13.03 14.38 27.95
C GLU A 99 11.65 13.72 28.18
N SER A 100 11.54 12.91 29.25
CA SER A 100 10.27 12.32 29.70
C SER A 100 9.20 13.36 30.02
N ASP A 101 9.55 14.36 30.84
CA ASP A 101 8.60 15.37 31.29
C ASP A 101 8.18 16.26 30.13
N TRP A 102 9.14 16.60 29.26
CA TRP A 102 8.87 17.30 28.02
C TRP A 102 7.90 16.54 27.12
N PHE A 103 8.13 15.25 26.87
CA PHE A 103 7.27 14.47 25.99
C PHE A 103 5.82 14.44 26.50
N LYS A 104 5.62 14.19 27.80
CA LYS A 104 4.29 14.23 28.43
C LYS A 104 3.65 15.62 28.36
N ALA A 105 4.42 16.68 28.57
CA ALA A 105 3.95 18.06 28.47
C ALA A 105 3.56 18.43 27.02
N ALA A 106 4.34 17.99 26.04
CA ALA A 106 4.07 18.20 24.63
C ALA A 106 2.77 17.51 24.19
N LEU A 107 2.55 16.25 24.60
CA LEU A 107 1.28 15.54 24.33
C LEU A 107 0.08 16.29 24.94
N ARG A 108 0.19 16.76 26.19
CA ARG A 108 -0.87 17.56 26.83
C ARG A 108 -1.11 18.90 26.14
N HIS A 109 -0.06 19.51 25.61
CA HIS A 109 -0.14 20.79 24.91
C HIS A 109 -0.93 20.68 23.60
N VAL A 110 -0.78 19.58 22.87
CA VAL A 110 -1.41 19.36 21.55
C VAL A 110 -2.77 18.64 21.63
N GLU A 111 -3.26 18.35 22.83
CA GLU A 111 -4.54 17.68 23.08
C GLU A 111 -5.74 18.28 22.31
N PRO A 112 -5.88 19.62 22.19
CA PRO A 112 -6.98 20.21 21.40
C PRO A 112 -6.94 19.84 19.91
N VAL A 113 -5.77 19.44 19.39
CA VAL A 113 -5.59 19.01 18.00
C VAL A 113 -5.73 17.49 17.88
N ALA A 114 -4.99 16.74 18.70
CA ALA A 114 -4.98 15.28 18.68
C ALA A 114 -4.91 14.74 20.11
N SER A 115 -5.95 13.98 20.49
CA SER A 115 -6.01 13.35 21.80
C SER A 115 -5.05 12.18 21.92
N ALA A 116 -4.36 12.10 23.05
CA ALA A 116 -3.49 10.96 23.38
C ALA A 116 -4.26 9.61 23.43
N ASP A 117 -5.59 9.62 23.52
CA ASP A 117 -6.45 8.43 23.38
C ASP A 117 -6.19 7.66 22.08
N ILE A 118 -5.77 8.34 21.00
CA ILE A 118 -5.45 7.68 19.72
C ILE A 118 -4.23 6.75 19.86
N LEU A 119 -3.32 7.09 20.78
CA LEU A 119 -2.08 6.34 21.00
C LEU A 119 -2.28 5.14 21.92
N ALA A 120 -3.30 5.16 22.78
CA ALA A 120 -3.50 4.18 23.83
C ALA A 120 -4.66 3.19 23.51
N PRO A 121 -4.73 2.04 24.20
CA PRO A 121 -5.88 1.16 24.14
C PRO A 121 -7.18 1.85 24.60
N GLU A 122 -8.32 1.33 24.15
CA GLU A 122 -9.63 1.85 24.56
C GLU A 122 -9.79 1.82 26.09
N ASN A 123 -10.36 2.90 26.64
CA ASN A 123 -10.61 3.08 28.06
C ASN A 123 -9.36 3.18 28.96
N GLU A 124 -8.18 3.47 28.38
CA GLU A 124 -7.01 3.81 29.19
C GLU A 124 -7.28 5.09 30.02
N THR A 125 -6.91 5.03 31.29
CA THR A 125 -7.19 6.09 32.27
C THR A 125 -6.19 7.24 32.21
N ASP A 126 -4.94 6.95 31.85
CA ASP A 126 -3.91 7.96 31.59
C ASP A 126 -3.22 7.67 30.24
N PRO A 127 -3.85 8.07 29.12
CA PRO A 127 -3.31 7.85 27.77
C PRO A 127 -1.95 8.50 27.54
N VAL A 128 -1.67 9.63 28.20
CA VAL A 128 -0.38 10.33 28.09
C VAL A 128 0.73 9.53 28.75
N ASP A 129 0.49 9.05 29.97
CA ASP A 129 1.47 8.21 30.66
C ASP A 129 1.61 6.84 30.00
N TRP A 130 0.53 6.29 29.45
CA TRP A 130 0.56 5.08 28.63
C TRP A 130 1.43 5.28 27.38
N ALA A 131 1.24 6.36 26.63
CA ALA A 131 2.03 6.67 25.44
C ALA A 131 3.52 6.83 25.81
N TYR A 132 3.81 7.50 26.93
CA TYR A 132 5.18 7.59 27.42
C TYR A 132 5.78 6.21 27.73
N ARG A 133 5.08 5.35 28.49
CA ARG A 133 5.61 4.03 28.86
C ARG A 133 5.79 3.11 27.67
N ASN A 134 4.82 3.05 26.77
CA ASN A 134 4.76 2.03 25.73
C ASN A 134 5.40 2.47 24.40
N ILE A 135 5.22 3.72 23.99
CA ILE A 135 5.76 4.23 22.71
C ILE A 135 7.15 4.82 22.92
N TYR A 136 7.28 5.73 23.88
CA TYR A 136 8.54 6.45 24.09
C TYR A 136 9.58 5.60 24.85
N SER A 137 9.19 5.00 25.99
CA SER A 137 10.13 4.26 26.84
C SER A 137 10.38 2.85 26.34
N ASP A 138 9.35 2.02 26.13
CA ASP A 138 9.54 0.64 25.63
C ASP A 138 9.97 0.65 24.15
N MET A 139 9.09 1.08 23.25
CA MET A 139 9.33 0.91 21.81
C MET A 139 10.52 1.71 21.30
N ARG A 140 10.51 3.04 21.43
CA ARG A 140 11.59 3.88 20.89
C ARG A 140 12.94 3.54 21.51
N SER A 141 13.02 3.36 22.83
CA SER A 141 14.32 3.07 23.45
C SER A 141 14.79 1.65 23.14
N GLY A 142 13.87 0.67 23.08
CA GLY A 142 14.18 -0.72 22.71
C GLY A 142 14.61 -0.88 21.24
N LEU A 143 14.25 0.05 20.35
CA LEU A 143 14.74 0.12 18.96
C LEU A 143 16.14 0.75 18.84
N MET A 144 16.57 1.53 19.83
CA MET A 144 17.80 2.33 19.78
C MET A 144 18.93 1.80 20.67
N HIS A 145 18.61 0.89 21.59
CA HIS A 145 19.55 0.35 22.57
C HIS A 145 19.46 -1.18 22.63
N ALA A 146 20.61 -1.84 22.81
CA ALA A 146 20.71 -3.30 22.90
C ALA A 146 21.14 -3.80 24.29
N LYS A 147 21.01 -2.96 25.33
CA LYS A 147 21.51 -3.28 26.68
C LYS A 147 20.54 -4.20 27.43
N HIS A 148 19.26 -3.85 27.48
CA HIS A 148 18.19 -4.58 28.18
C HIS A 148 16.86 -4.28 27.46
N LEU A 149 15.93 -5.25 27.40
CA LEU A 149 14.58 -5.07 26.83
C LEU A 149 14.59 -4.41 25.44
N TYR A 150 15.39 -4.96 24.53
CA TYR A 150 15.53 -4.46 23.17
C TYR A 150 14.66 -5.23 22.18
N HIS A 151 14.34 -4.60 21.06
CA HIS A 151 13.59 -5.20 19.98
C HIS A 151 14.54 -5.70 18.89
N LEU A 152 14.51 -7.00 18.61
CA LEU A 152 15.30 -7.58 17.53
C LEU A 152 14.66 -7.27 16.18
N PRO A 153 15.45 -6.86 15.16
CA PRO A 153 14.96 -6.77 13.80
C PRO A 153 14.39 -8.12 13.35
N GLY A 154 13.14 -8.13 12.88
CA GLY A 154 12.46 -9.35 12.42
C GLY A 154 11.94 -10.26 13.54
N ASP A 155 11.80 -9.76 14.77
CA ASP A 155 11.08 -10.49 15.82
C ASP A 155 9.58 -10.54 15.48
N GLU A 156 9.16 -11.71 14.99
CA GLU A 156 7.78 -11.99 14.62
C GLU A 156 6.85 -12.07 15.83
N THR A 157 7.36 -12.35 17.04
CA THR A 157 6.51 -12.55 18.23
C THR A 157 5.85 -11.25 18.71
N ARG A 158 6.48 -10.10 18.45
CA ARG A 158 5.97 -8.76 18.80
C ARG A 158 5.51 -7.96 17.58
N ARG A 159 5.46 -8.58 16.40
CA ARG A 159 5.12 -7.89 15.14
C ARG A 159 3.73 -7.27 15.17
N ALA A 160 2.72 -8.00 15.63
CA ALA A 160 1.35 -7.49 15.72
C ALA A 160 1.23 -6.29 16.68
N ASP A 161 1.99 -6.28 17.77
CA ASP A 161 2.03 -5.14 18.71
C ASP A 161 2.68 -3.91 18.07
N MET A 162 3.77 -4.14 17.32
CA MET A 162 4.47 -3.11 16.57
C MET A 162 3.58 -2.49 15.50
N GLU A 163 2.86 -3.31 14.73
CA GLU A 163 1.94 -2.87 13.68
C GLU A 163 0.82 -2.00 14.25
N ARG A 164 0.18 -2.45 15.34
CA ARG A 164 -0.87 -1.68 16.04
C ARG A 164 -0.33 -0.35 16.55
N SER A 165 0.82 -0.38 17.23
CA SER A 165 1.45 0.84 17.74
C SER A 165 1.82 1.80 16.60
N PHE A 166 2.33 1.27 15.48
CA PHE A 166 2.69 2.04 14.30
C PHE A 166 1.47 2.70 13.65
N GLU A 167 0.35 2.00 13.54
CA GLU A 167 -0.90 2.55 13.02
C GLU A 167 -1.42 3.71 13.88
N SER A 168 -1.47 3.52 15.20
CA SER A 168 -1.84 4.59 16.15
C SER A 168 -0.91 5.80 16.04
N LEU A 169 0.40 5.56 15.95
CA LEU A 169 1.40 6.61 15.80
C LEU A 169 1.26 7.37 14.48
N TRP A 170 0.99 6.66 13.38
CA TRP A 170 0.71 7.25 12.07
C TRP A 170 -0.52 8.15 12.12
N ARG A 171 -1.64 7.67 12.68
CA ARG A 171 -2.89 8.42 12.81
C ARG A 171 -2.70 9.70 13.63
N TYR A 172 -2.07 9.58 14.79
CA TYR A 172 -1.81 10.70 15.69
C TYR A 172 -0.90 11.75 15.04
N THR A 173 0.23 11.32 14.50
CA THR A 173 1.24 12.22 13.89
C THR A 173 0.70 12.90 12.64
N SER A 174 -0.04 12.19 11.79
CA SER A 174 -0.66 12.75 10.58
C SER A 174 -1.67 13.85 10.94
N LYS A 175 -2.43 13.68 12.03
CA LYS A 175 -3.38 14.71 12.50
C LYS A 175 -2.66 15.97 12.97
N LEU A 176 -1.58 15.82 13.74
CA LEU A 176 -0.74 16.95 14.18
C LEU A 176 -0.10 17.67 12.99
N VAL A 177 0.53 16.95 12.07
CA VAL A 177 1.18 17.53 10.90
C VAL A 177 0.17 18.20 9.97
N SER A 178 -1.03 17.65 9.82
CA SER A 178 -2.07 18.30 9.01
C SER A 178 -2.52 19.63 9.61
N SER A 179 -2.73 19.66 10.94
CA SER A 179 -3.13 20.87 11.65
C SER A 179 -2.03 21.92 11.71
N ALA A 180 -0.79 21.51 11.97
CA ALA A 180 0.34 22.42 12.22
C ALA A 180 0.98 22.94 10.93
N LEU A 181 1.09 22.07 9.91
CA LEU A 181 1.87 22.34 8.71
C LEU A 181 1.02 22.46 7.45
N GLY A 182 -0.31 22.29 7.54
CA GLY A 182 -1.20 22.39 6.38
C GLY A 182 -1.04 21.26 5.36
N ALA A 183 -0.25 20.23 5.69
CA ALA A 183 -0.10 19.05 4.86
C ALA A 183 -1.42 18.28 4.84
N ARG A 184 -1.79 17.75 3.68
CA ARG A 184 -2.95 16.87 3.55
C ARG A 184 -2.45 15.47 3.21
N PHE A 185 -2.89 14.51 4.00
CA PHE A 185 -2.68 13.09 3.73
C PHE A 185 -4.03 12.52 3.29
N ASP A 186 -4.10 11.96 2.08
CA ASP A 186 -5.29 11.29 1.58
C ASP A 186 -5.55 10.03 2.40
N SER A 187 -6.28 10.19 3.51
CA SER A 187 -6.62 9.13 4.46
C SER A 187 -7.84 8.34 3.98
N GLY A 188 -7.64 7.56 2.92
CA GLY A 188 -8.60 6.53 2.52
C GLY A 188 -8.32 5.23 3.26
N HIS A 189 -8.81 5.04 4.49
CA HIS A 189 -8.86 3.69 5.05
C HIS A 189 -10.10 2.98 4.52
N PHE A 190 -9.95 2.20 3.44
CA PHE A 190 -10.98 1.23 3.09
C PHE A 190 -10.93 0.06 4.06
N VAL A 191 -12.05 -0.25 4.72
CA VAL A 191 -12.22 -1.56 5.36
C VAL A 191 -12.01 -2.63 4.28
N ALA A 192 -11.19 -3.65 4.55
CA ALA A 192 -10.77 -4.64 3.55
C ALA A 192 -11.96 -5.22 2.76
N THR A 193 -13.10 -5.46 3.41
CA THR A 193 -14.34 -5.93 2.76
C THR A 193 -14.89 -4.97 1.71
N ALA A 194 -14.85 -3.66 1.97
CA ALA A 194 -15.30 -2.64 1.02
C ALA A 194 -14.36 -2.55 -0.18
N TRP A 195 -13.04 -2.61 0.05
CA TRP A 195 -12.07 -2.71 -1.05
C TRP A 195 -12.26 -3.99 -1.87
N LYS A 196 -12.43 -5.16 -1.22
CA LYS A 196 -12.69 -6.45 -1.91
C LYS A 196 -13.90 -6.34 -2.84
N GLY A 197 -14.98 -5.69 -2.39
CA GLY A 197 -16.17 -5.45 -3.23
C GLY A 197 -15.88 -4.59 -4.47
N VAL A 198 -15.10 -3.51 -4.32
CA VAL A 198 -14.70 -2.64 -5.44
C VAL A 198 -13.75 -3.38 -6.39
N ALA A 199 -12.73 -4.05 -5.83
CA ALA A 199 -11.74 -4.79 -6.60
C ALA A 199 -12.38 -5.92 -7.40
N LYS A 200 -13.33 -6.65 -6.80
CA LYS A 200 -14.14 -7.67 -7.49
C LYS A 200 -14.88 -7.10 -8.68
N LYS A 201 -15.61 -6.00 -8.49
CA LYS A 201 -16.39 -5.35 -9.55
C LYS A 201 -15.53 -4.84 -10.69
N VAL A 202 -14.30 -4.38 -10.41
CA VAL A 202 -13.37 -3.88 -11.43
C VAL A 202 -12.68 -5.03 -12.15
N CYS A 203 -12.13 -6.01 -11.42
CA CYS A 203 -11.32 -7.04 -12.03
C CYS A 203 -12.15 -8.10 -12.76
N GLU A 204 -13.38 -8.42 -12.31
CA GLU A 204 -14.22 -9.43 -12.98
C GLU A 204 -14.71 -9.00 -14.38
N THR A 205 -14.52 -7.74 -14.78
CA THR A 205 -14.79 -7.30 -16.16
C THR A 205 -13.60 -7.50 -17.10
N PHE A 206 -12.46 -7.95 -16.58
CA PHE A 206 -11.25 -8.12 -17.39
C PHE A 206 -11.24 -9.44 -18.14
N GLU A 207 -10.85 -9.39 -19.41
CA GLU A 207 -10.48 -10.57 -20.18
C GLU A 207 -8.97 -10.75 -20.15
N LEU A 208 -8.48 -11.92 -19.71
CA LEU A 208 -7.05 -12.25 -19.70
C LEU A 208 -6.60 -12.83 -21.03
N LEU A 209 -5.61 -12.21 -21.66
CA LEU A 209 -5.23 -12.50 -23.05
C LEU A 209 -3.71 -12.43 -23.27
N ALA A 210 -3.28 -13.10 -24.33
CA ALA A 210 -1.95 -12.99 -24.92
C ALA A 210 -2.05 -12.70 -26.42
N THR A 211 -1.08 -11.99 -26.98
CA THR A 211 -1.04 -11.65 -28.40
C THR A 211 0.39 -11.64 -28.95
N ASN A 212 0.49 -11.76 -30.28
CA ASN A 212 1.71 -11.57 -31.07
C ASN A 212 1.81 -10.16 -31.71
N ASP A 213 0.92 -9.24 -31.31
CA ASP A 213 0.91 -7.85 -31.78
C ASP A 213 2.21 -7.11 -31.43
N THR A 214 2.93 -6.64 -32.44
CA THR A 214 4.18 -5.88 -32.30
C THR A 214 3.98 -4.37 -32.19
N ASP A 215 2.76 -3.87 -32.42
CA ASP A 215 2.48 -2.43 -32.38
C ASP A 215 2.67 -1.88 -30.98
N GLU A 216 3.33 -0.73 -30.85
CA GLU A 216 3.60 -0.13 -29.54
C GLU A 216 2.30 0.39 -28.89
N LEU A 217 2.04 -0.02 -27.65
CA LEU A 217 0.90 0.48 -26.88
C LEU A 217 1.24 1.85 -26.26
N PRO A 218 0.44 2.90 -26.51
CA PRO A 218 0.66 4.20 -25.89
C PRO A 218 0.60 4.14 -24.36
N ALA A 219 1.38 5.00 -23.70
CA ALA A 219 1.44 5.08 -22.22
C ALA A 219 0.08 5.42 -21.55
N LYS A 220 -0.89 5.94 -22.30
CA LYS A 220 -2.25 6.25 -21.81
C LYS A 220 -3.24 5.09 -21.98
N GLY A 221 -2.78 3.92 -22.43
CA GLY A 221 -3.64 2.82 -22.85
C GLY A 221 -4.08 2.96 -24.31
N GLY A 222 -4.68 1.89 -24.83
CA GLY A 222 -5.10 1.76 -26.21
C GLY A 222 -5.69 0.37 -26.46
N VAL A 223 -6.08 0.07 -27.69
CA VAL A 223 -6.62 -1.24 -28.07
C VAL A 223 -5.57 -2.32 -27.79
N PHE A 224 -5.96 -3.39 -27.08
CA PHE A 224 -5.00 -4.40 -26.57
C PHE A 224 -4.23 -5.14 -27.66
N ALA A 225 -4.88 -5.38 -28.81
CA ALA A 225 -4.27 -6.01 -29.97
C ALA A 225 -4.90 -5.44 -31.25
N SER A 226 -4.10 -5.22 -32.28
CA SER A 226 -4.59 -4.84 -33.60
C SER A 226 -5.55 -5.91 -34.16
N PRO A 227 -6.51 -5.55 -35.04
CA PRO A 227 -7.39 -6.52 -35.69
C PRO A 227 -6.67 -7.56 -36.57
N GLU A 228 -5.43 -7.29 -36.96
CA GLU A 228 -4.60 -8.16 -37.80
C GLU A 228 -3.74 -9.13 -36.97
N SER A 229 -3.67 -8.93 -35.65
CA SER A 229 -2.89 -9.75 -34.73
C SER A 229 -3.71 -10.89 -34.15
N ASP A 230 -3.04 -11.99 -33.83
CA ASP A 230 -3.67 -13.12 -33.17
C ASP A 230 -3.79 -12.87 -31.67
N VAL A 231 -4.87 -13.38 -31.08
CA VAL A 231 -5.14 -13.26 -29.66
C VAL A 231 -5.58 -14.61 -29.11
N VAL A 232 -4.90 -15.06 -28.06
CA VAL A 232 -5.35 -16.19 -27.23
C VAL A 232 -6.00 -15.63 -25.98
N LYS A 233 -7.28 -15.94 -25.81
CA LYS A 233 -8.02 -15.70 -24.57
C LYS A 233 -7.80 -16.87 -23.61
N LEU A 234 -7.55 -16.56 -22.34
CA LEU A 234 -7.39 -17.56 -21.30
C LEU A 234 -8.69 -17.74 -20.51
N ASP A 235 -8.91 -18.98 -20.06
CA ASP A 235 -10.03 -19.31 -19.18
C ASP A 235 -9.76 -18.70 -17.81
N SER A 236 -10.48 -17.62 -17.50
CA SER A 236 -10.29 -16.82 -16.31
C SER A 236 -11.16 -17.33 -15.16
N GLY A 237 -10.56 -17.52 -13.99
CA GLY A 237 -11.25 -17.91 -12.76
C GLY A 237 -11.92 -16.72 -12.06
N SER A 238 -12.54 -16.98 -10.92
CA SER A 238 -13.03 -15.92 -10.03
C SER A 238 -11.88 -15.21 -9.32
N MET A 239 -12.13 -13.97 -8.92
CA MET A 239 -11.16 -13.22 -8.12
C MET A 239 -10.87 -13.91 -6.78
N SER A 240 -9.60 -14.00 -6.42
CA SER A 240 -9.09 -14.51 -5.15
C SER A 240 -8.29 -13.44 -4.40
N TYR A 241 -8.08 -13.64 -3.10
CA TYR A 241 -7.43 -12.67 -2.21
C TYR A 241 -6.26 -13.34 -1.49
N PRO A 242 -5.09 -13.48 -2.16
CA PRO A 242 -3.94 -14.18 -1.59
C PRO A 242 -3.28 -13.43 -0.43
N ALA A 243 -3.54 -12.13 -0.27
CA ALA A 243 -3.13 -11.32 0.87
C ALA A 243 -4.17 -10.21 1.10
N ASP A 244 -4.12 -9.58 2.26
CA ASP A 244 -4.91 -8.38 2.50
C ASP A 244 -4.56 -7.29 1.48
N TYR A 245 -5.60 -6.60 1.00
CA TYR A 245 -5.47 -5.54 0.00
C TYR A 245 -4.82 -5.96 -1.33
N LEU A 246 -4.69 -7.28 -1.59
CA LEU A 246 -4.26 -7.85 -2.86
C LEU A 246 -5.33 -8.78 -3.40
N GLY A 247 -5.86 -8.44 -4.56
CA GLY A 247 -6.88 -9.23 -5.23
C GLY A 247 -6.37 -9.61 -6.61
N VAL A 248 -6.53 -10.87 -6.99
CA VAL A 248 -5.98 -11.42 -8.22
C VAL A 248 -7.01 -12.24 -8.97
N ILE A 249 -6.90 -12.24 -10.30
CA ILE A 249 -7.60 -13.16 -11.20
C ILE A 249 -6.52 -13.95 -11.94
N ASP A 250 -6.72 -15.26 -11.97
CA ASP A 250 -5.87 -16.19 -12.70
C ASP A 250 -6.60 -16.67 -13.95
N GLY A 251 -5.89 -16.64 -15.07
CA GLY A 251 -6.30 -17.22 -16.34
C GLY A 251 -5.37 -18.37 -16.70
N VAL A 252 -5.92 -19.43 -17.29
CA VAL A 252 -5.14 -20.60 -17.71
C VAL A 252 -5.50 -20.99 -19.14
N CYS A 253 -4.51 -21.44 -19.90
CA CYS A 253 -4.70 -22.20 -21.13
C CYS A 253 -3.63 -23.31 -21.24
N ASP A 254 -3.87 -24.26 -22.14
CA ASP A 254 -2.88 -25.29 -22.43
C ASP A 254 -1.69 -24.70 -23.21
N GLY A 255 -0.52 -25.30 -23.00
CA GLY A 255 0.72 -24.84 -23.60
C GLY A 255 0.75 -24.94 -25.14
N ARG A 256 -0.09 -25.77 -25.76
CA ARG A 256 -0.20 -25.87 -27.22
C ARG A 256 -0.99 -24.69 -27.78
N THR A 257 -2.06 -24.27 -27.12
CA THR A 257 -2.87 -23.12 -27.52
C THR A 257 -2.05 -21.84 -27.50
N ILE A 258 -1.29 -21.58 -26.43
CA ILE A 258 -0.45 -20.37 -26.39
C ILE A 258 0.68 -20.42 -27.43
N ARG A 259 1.27 -21.61 -27.66
CA ARG A 259 2.35 -21.80 -28.64
C ARG A 259 1.89 -21.55 -30.08
N ALA A 260 0.61 -21.74 -30.37
CA ALA A 260 0.04 -21.46 -31.68
C ALA A 260 0.10 -19.97 -32.06
N LEU A 261 0.26 -19.05 -31.10
CA LEU A 261 0.51 -17.62 -31.37
C LEU A 261 1.87 -17.37 -32.04
N GLY A 262 2.83 -18.30 -31.90
CA GLY A 262 4.22 -18.05 -32.22
C GLY A 262 4.90 -17.15 -31.18
N PRO A 263 5.68 -16.14 -31.59
CA PRO A 263 6.29 -15.20 -30.65
C PRO A 263 5.23 -14.39 -29.90
N ILE A 264 5.31 -14.42 -28.57
CA ILE A 264 4.45 -13.63 -27.70
C ILE A 264 5.10 -12.28 -27.46
N THR A 265 4.38 -11.21 -27.77
CA THR A 265 4.84 -9.83 -27.57
C THR A 265 4.17 -9.18 -26.38
N ARG A 266 2.95 -9.63 -26.03
CA ARG A 266 2.16 -8.98 -24.98
C ARG A 266 1.22 -9.95 -24.30
N VAL A 267 1.10 -9.80 -22.99
CA VAL A 267 0.21 -10.58 -22.13
C VAL A 267 -0.42 -9.65 -21.10
N GLY A 268 -1.74 -9.72 -20.89
CA GLY A 268 -2.40 -8.79 -19.99
C GLY A 268 -3.93 -8.92 -19.93
N ALA A 269 -4.57 -7.83 -19.53
CA ALA A 269 -6.01 -7.68 -19.44
C ALA A 269 -6.51 -6.57 -20.36
N ARG A 270 -7.70 -6.77 -20.90
CA ARG A 270 -8.48 -5.70 -21.53
C ARG A 270 -9.88 -5.59 -20.93
N ASN A 271 -10.48 -4.42 -21.09
CA ASN A 271 -11.88 -4.17 -20.72
C ASN A 271 -12.86 -4.59 -21.83
N GLU A 272 -14.17 -4.46 -21.59
CA GLU A 272 -15.23 -4.78 -22.57
C GLU A 272 -15.13 -3.98 -23.89
N GLN A 273 -14.43 -2.84 -23.88
CA GLN A 273 -14.21 -1.98 -25.06
C GLN A 273 -12.99 -2.43 -25.87
N GLY A 274 -12.28 -3.48 -25.43
CA GLY A 274 -11.09 -3.99 -26.09
C GLY A 274 -9.80 -3.26 -25.71
N GLU A 275 -9.86 -2.31 -24.78
CA GLU A 275 -8.71 -1.48 -24.38
C GLU A 275 -7.87 -2.17 -23.30
N ALA A 276 -6.55 -2.14 -23.47
CA ALA A 276 -5.60 -2.66 -22.50
C ALA A 276 -5.74 -1.94 -21.15
N THR A 277 -5.99 -2.71 -20.09
CA THR A 277 -6.06 -2.19 -18.72
C THR A 277 -4.73 -2.39 -17.99
N THR A 278 -4.03 -3.50 -18.28
CA THR A 278 -2.64 -3.73 -17.87
C THR A 278 -2.03 -4.77 -18.78
N PHE A 279 -0.72 -4.70 -18.98
CA PHE A 279 0.00 -5.68 -19.78
C PHE A 279 1.47 -5.76 -19.37
N VAL A 280 2.07 -6.89 -19.68
CA VAL A 280 3.51 -7.11 -19.73
C VAL A 280 3.88 -7.23 -21.21
N ALA A 281 4.78 -6.36 -21.65
CA ALA A 281 5.38 -6.47 -22.98
C ALA A 281 6.64 -7.32 -22.90
N PHE A 282 6.87 -8.11 -23.94
CA PHE A 282 8.05 -8.94 -24.12
C PHE A 282 8.76 -8.51 -25.39
N ASP A 283 10.07 -8.78 -25.45
CA ASP A 283 10.78 -8.72 -26.72
C ASP A 283 10.10 -9.65 -27.74
N PRO A 284 10.05 -9.26 -29.03
CA PRO A 284 9.30 -9.98 -30.07
C PRO A 284 9.84 -11.37 -30.42
N ASN A 285 10.79 -11.89 -29.64
CA ASN A 285 11.43 -13.19 -29.82
C ASN A 285 11.05 -14.20 -28.72
N LEU A 286 10.14 -13.86 -27.79
CA LEU A 286 9.71 -14.79 -26.74
C LEU A 286 8.81 -15.88 -27.33
N VAL A 287 9.35 -17.09 -27.49
CA VAL A 287 8.60 -18.26 -27.98
C VAL A 287 8.40 -19.27 -26.87
N ILE A 288 7.19 -19.86 -26.79
CA ILE A 288 6.86 -20.89 -25.81
C ILE A 288 7.34 -22.26 -26.28
N GLY A 289 8.24 -22.87 -25.51
CA GLY A 289 8.79 -24.19 -25.81
C GLY A 289 7.81 -25.36 -25.64
N ASP A 290 8.16 -26.51 -26.20
CA ASP A 290 7.31 -27.71 -26.18
C ASP A 290 7.07 -28.30 -24.80
N SER A 291 7.99 -28.05 -23.86
CA SER A 291 7.90 -28.49 -22.47
C SER A 291 6.85 -27.74 -21.66
N VAL A 292 6.33 -26.61 -22.13
CA VAL A 292 5.25 -25.89 -21.44
C VAL A 292 3.93 -26.60 -21.70
N GLY A 293 3.38 -27.26 -20.68
CA GLY A 293 2.07 -27.91 -20.74
C GLY A 293 0.93 -27.00 -20.28
N GLU A 294 1.22 -26.02 -19.42
CA GLU A 294 0.24 -25.07 -18.89
C GLU A 294 0.81 -23.65 -18.90
N PHE A 295 0.05 -22.71 -19.46
CA PHE A 295 0.38 -21.28 -19.45
C PHE A 295 -0.67 -20.51 -18.65
N GLN A 296 -0.19 -19.60 -17.80
CA GLN A 296 -1.02 -18.87 -16.86
C GLN A 296 -0.77 -17.37 -16.93
N ILE A 297 -1.83 -16.60 -16.72
CA ILE A 297 -1.79 -15.17 -16.51
C ILE A 297 -2.37 -14.87 -15.14
N ARG A 298 -1.62 -14.16 -14.31
CA ARG A 298 -2.11 -13.59 -13.06
C ARG A 298 -2.15 -12.09 -13.21
N ILE A 299 -3.33 -11.51 -13.09
CA ILE A 299 -3.48 -10.06 -12.99
C ILE A 299 -4.06 -9.72 -11.63
N GLY A 300 -3.47 -8.73 -10.97
CA GLY A 300 -3.92 -8.31 -9.67
C GLY A 300 -3.97 -6.81 -9.51
N TRP A 301 -4.79 -6.39 -8.57
CA TRP A 301 -4.77 -5.04 -8.03
C TRP A 301 -4.33 -5.11 -6.58
N ARG A 302 -3.27 -4.38 -6.27
CA ARG A 302 -2.84 -4.11 -4.90
C ARG A 302 -3.29 -2.71 -4.52
N TYR A 303 -4.13 -2.61 -3.49
CA TYR A 303 -4.46 -1.31 -2.93
C TYR A 303 -3.25 -0.74 -2.21
N THR A 304 -2.84 0.44 -2.67
CA THR A 304 -1.84 1.26 -2.00
C THR A 304 -2.60 2.45 -1.44
N ASN A 305 -2.81 2.55 -0.12
CA ASN A 305 -3.29 3.80 0.45
C ASN A 305 -2.07 4.72 0.62
N PRO A 306 -2.07 5.93 0.04
CA PRO A 306 -0.95 6.86 0.17
C PRO A 306 -0.78 7.39 1.60
N ALA A 307 -1.80 7.20 2.45
CA ALA A 307 -1.79 7.44 3.89
C ALA A 307 -1.89 6.15 4.73
N SER A 308 -1.79 4.96 4.14
CA SER A 308 -1.47 3.76 4.91
C SER A 308 -0.01 3.44 4.68
N ILE A 309 0.59 2.94 5.73
CA ILE A 309 1.84 2.22 5.74
C ILE A 309 1.91 1.29 4.52
N ARG A 310 2.98 1.36 3.70
CA ARG A 310 3.37 0.20 2.90
C ARG A 310 3.79 -0.88 3.89
N SER A 311 2.85 -1.68 4.40
CA SER A 311 3.25 -2.86 5.14
C SER A 311 3.54 -3.90 4.08
N HIS A 312 4.83 -4.03 3.75
CA HIS A 312 5.38 -5.25 3.15
C HIS A 312 5.21 -6.47 4.10
N PHE A 313 4.65 -6.21 5.28
CA PHE A 313 4.26 -7.15 6.31
C PHE A 313 2.83 -7.61 6.04
N PRO A 314 2.61 -8.86 5.58
CA PRO A 314 1.27 -9.43 5.47
C PRO A 314 0.58 -9.41 6.84
N MET A 315 -0.65 -8.90 6.87
CA MET A 315 -1.65 -9.20 7.91
C MET A 315 -2.19 -10.62 7.71
#